data_AF-A0A955VX66-F1
#
_entry.id   AF-A0A955VX66-F1
#
_cell.length_a   1.000
_cell.length_b   1.000
_cell.length_c   1.000
_cell.angle_alpha   90.00
_cell.angle_beta   90.00
_cell.angle_gamma   90.00
#
_symmetry.space_group_name_H-M   'P 1'
#
loop_
_entity.id
_entity.type
_entity.pdbx_description
1 polymer ?
#
loop_
_entity_poly.entity_id
_entity_poly.type
_entity_poly.pdbx_seq_one_letter_code
_entity_poly.pdbx_strand_id
1 'polypeptide(L)'
;KALGTKQTMMWAVERPDGGRGIGFTGGHWHNNWAIDSYRKAVLNALVWVAGLDVPEGGVKSEPVSEAQLNENLDPKNKINKISLPEVGIEKK
;
A
#
# COMPACT_ATOMS: atom_id res chain seq x y z
N LYS A 1 -11.87 2.17 21.06
CA LYS A 1 -10.98 1.86 22.20
C LYS A 1 -9.48 2.15 21.93
N ALA A 2 -9.01 2.32 20.69
CA ALA A 2 -7.60 2.60 20.39
C ALA A 2 -7.33 3.95 19.68
N LEU A 3 -8.34 4.82 19.58
CA LEU A 3 -8.21 6.13 18.94
C LEU A 3 -7.16 6.99 19.67
N GLY A 4 -6.26 7.62 18.92
CA GLY A 4 -5.19 8.49 19.45
C GLY A 4 -3.98 7.74 20.02
N THR A 5 -3.95 6.41 19.94
CA THR A 5 -2.80 5.61 20.41
C THR A 5 -1.86 5.27 19.26
N LYS A 6 -0.56 5.09 19.56
CA LYS A 6 0.42 4.63 18.57
C LYS A 6 0.08 3.23 18.09
N GLN A 7 0.15 3.01 16.78
CA GLN A 7 -0.13 1.73 16.13
C GLN A 7 1.03 1.37 15.21
N THR A 8 1.46 0.11 15.24
CA THR A 8 2.44 -0.40 14.28
C THR A 8 1.73 -0.72 12.98
N MET A 9 2.03 0.04 11.93
CA MET A 9 1.42 -0.14 10.61
C MET A 9 2.30 -0.95 9.64
N MET A 10 3.62 -0.91 9.86
CA MET A 10 4.62 -1.58 9.02
C MET A 10 5.86 -1.88 9.85
N TRP A 11 6.54 -3.01 9.57
CA TRP A 11 7.81 -3.37 10.18
C TRP A 11 8.70 -4.11 9.18
N ALA A 12 10.00 -4.14 9.46
CA ALA A 12 11.01 -4.78 8.64
C ALA A 12 11.93 -5.67 9.49
N VAL A 13 12.46 -6.73 8.88
CA VAL A 13 13.41 -7.67 9.49
C VAL A 13 14.51 -7.97 8.47
N GLU A 14 15.77 -7.89 8.90
CA GLU A 14 16.91 -8.50 8.22
C GLU A 14 17.36 -9.73 9.01
N ARG A 15 17.47 -10.86 8.33
CA ARG A 15 17.96 -12.12 8.91
C ARG A 15 19.48 -12.18 8.79
N PRO A 16 20.18 -12.93 9.68
CA PRO A 16 21.64 -13.05 9.63
C PRO A 16 22.20 -13.59 8.31
N ASP A 17 21.40 -14.31 7.53
CA ASP A 17 21.75 -14.82 6.20
C ASP A 17 21.53 -13.79 5.07
N GLY A 18 21.23 -12.53 5.41
CA GLY A 18 20.95 -11.46 4.46
C GLY A 18 19.51 -11.43 3.93
N GLY A 19 18.65 -12.37 4.34
CA GLY A 19 17.25 -12.36 3.95
C GLY A 19 16.47 -11.18 4.54
N ARG A 20 15.70 -10.48 3.72
CA ARG A 20 14.90 -9.31 4.13
C ARG A 20 13.41 -9.63 4.08
N GLY A 21 12.64 -9.08 5.02
CA GLY A 21 11.20 -9.28 5.10
C GLY A 21 10.49 -8.07 5.70
N ILE A 22 9.23 -7.87 5.30
CA ILE A 22 8.38 -6.80 5.82
C ILE A 22 7.00 -7.35 6.20
N GLY A 23 6.36 -6.68 7.15
CA GLY A 23 4.93 -6.84 7.41
C GLY A 23 4.21 -5.51 7.28
N PHE A 24 2.97 -5.55 6.80
CA PHE A 24 2.15 -4.37 6.52
C PHE A 24 0.67 -4.66 6.77
N THR A 25 0.02 -3.84 7.61
CA THR A 25 -1.39 -4.05 8.00
C THR A 25 -2.39 -3.35 7.07
N GLY A 26 -1.90 -2.62 6.08
CA GLY A 26 -2.73 -1.73 5.27
C GLY A 26 -3.54 -2.39 4.14
N GLY A 27 -3.25 -3.63 3.75
CA GLY A 27 -3.77 -4.23 2.51
C GLY A 27 -5.28 -4.49 2.41
N HIS A 28 -6.09 -4.08 3.39
CA HIS A 28 -7.54 -4.34 3.40
C HIS A 28 -8.33 -3.43 2.46
N TRP A 29 -8.15 -2.11 2.55
CA TRP A 29 -8.89 -1.15 1.74
C TRP A 29 -8.23 -0.99 0.37
N HIS A 30 -8.80 -1.66 -0.63
CA HIS A 30 -8.20 -1.77 -1.97
C HIS A 30 -8.01 -0.41 -2.68
N ASN A 31 -8.91 0.56 -2.47
CA ASN A 31 -8.78 1.89 -3.07
C ASN A 31 -7.55 2.68 -2.56
N ASN A 32 -6.94 2.28 -1.44
CA ASN A 32 -5.68 2.88 -0.98
C ASN A 32 -4.54 2.71 -1.99
N TRP A 33 -4.61 1.70 -2.88
CA TRP A 33 -3.61 1.51 -3.92
C TRP A 33 -3.57 2.65 -4.94
N ALA A 34 -4.63 3.47 -5.04
CA ALA A 34 -4.63 4.70 -5.82
C ALA A 34 -3.93 5.87 -5.13
N ILE A 35 -3.61 5.78 -3.83
CA ILE A 35 -2.84 6.81 -3.13
C ILE A 35 -1.35 6.60 -3.41
N ASP A 36 -0.73 7.54 -4.11
CA ASP A 36 0.64 7.40 -4.60
C ASP A 36 1.68 7.17 -3.49
N SER A 37 1.57 7.90 -2.37
CA SER A 37 2.49 7.73 -1.24
C SER A 37 2.34 6.37 -0.56
N TYR A 38 1.10 5.88 -0.48
CA TYR A 38 0.77 4.57 0.07
C TYR A 38 1.37 3.44 -0.77
N ARG A 39 1.15 3.52 -2.09
CA ARG A 39 1.72 2.59 -3.07
C ARG A 39 3.25 2.65 -3.08
N LYS A 40 3.84 3.85 -3.07
CA LYS A 40 5.30 4.05 -3.03
C LYS A 40 5.94 3.40 -1.82
N ALA A 41 5.34 3.49 -0.63
CA ALA A 41 5.87 2.85 0.58
C ALA A 41 6.01 1.32 0.41
N VAL A 42 4.98 0.68 -0.16
CA VAL A 42 4.99 -0.76 -0.44
C VAL A 42 5.99 -1.10 -1.55
N LEU A 43 6.03 -0.34 -2.64
CA LEU A 43 6.98 -0.56 -3.74
C LEU A 43 8.43 -0.44 -3.28
N ASN A 44 8.77 0.57 -2.47
CA ASN A 44 10.09 0.71 -1.87
C ASN A 44 10.45 -0.52 -1.03
N ALA A 45 9.50 -1.01 -0.22
CA ALA A 45 9.72 -2.19 0.59
C ALA A 45 9.92 -3.46 -0.25
N LEU A 46 9.22 -3.60 -1.38
CA LEU A 46 9.42 -4.73 -2.30
C LEU A 46 10.83 -4.71 -2.93
N VAL A 47 11.31 -3.54 -3.38
CA VAL A 47 12.68 -3.39 -3.89
C VAL A 47 13.70 -3.77 -2.81
N TRP A 48 13.50 -3.29 -1.58
CA TRP A 48 14.37 -3.61 -0.46
C TRP A 48 14.35 -5.10 -0.10
N VAL A 49 13.17 -5.73 -0.04
CA VAL A 49 13.00 -7.18 0.20
C VAL A 49 13.70 -8.01 -0.88
N ALA A 50 13.70 -7.54 -2.13
CA ALA A 50 14.43 -8.17 -3.23
C ALA A 50 15.96 -8.05 -3.13
N GLY A 51 16.50 -7.42 -2.09
CA GLY A 51 17.93 -7.25 -1.87
C GLY A 51 18.54 -6.04 -2.60
N LEU A 52 17.72 -5.21 -3.23
CA LEU A 52 18.17 -4.05 -4.01
C LEU A 52 18.12 -2.76 -3.17
N ASP A 53 18.83 -1.74 -3.64
CA ASP A 53 18.77 -0.39 -3.06
C ASP A 53 17.54 0.36 -3.55
N VAL A 54 16.85 1.01 -2.62
CA VAL A 54 15.69 1.85 -2.93
C VAL A 54 16.20 3.17 -3.54
N PRO A 55 15.64 3.65 -4.66
CA PRO A 55 16.01 4.94 -5.23
C PRO A 55 15.79 6.10 -4.24
N GLU A 56 16.64 7.12 -4.27
CA GLU A 56 16.57 8.28 -3.37
C GLU A 56 15.20 8.99 -3.39
N GLY A 57 14.54 9.07 -4.55
CA GLY A 57 13.19 9.61 -4.71
C GLY A 57 12.04 8.61 -4.48
N GLY A 58 12.38 7.39 -4.08
CA GLY A 58 11.51 6.21 -4.06
C GLY A 58 11.21 5.68 -5.46
N VAL A 59 10.58 4.51 -5.50
CA VAL A 59 10.12 3.89 -6.73
C VAL A 59 9.08 4.78 -7.41
N LYS A 60 9.29 5.03 -8.71
CA LYS A 60 8.33 5.73 -9.56
C LYS A 60 7.23 4.76 -9.99
N SER A 61 5.98 5.20 -9.95
CA SER A 61 4.84 4.46 -10.46
C SER A 61 3.80 5.43 -11.00
N GLU A 62 3.17 5.09 -12.12
CA GLU A 62 2.05 5.85 -12.65
C GLU A 62 0.86 5.86 -11.66
N PRO A 63 0.02 6.91 -11.66
CA PRO A 63 -1.23 6.92 -10.92
C PRO A 63 -2.14 5.77 -11.34
N VAL A 64 -2.82 5.16 -10.36
CA VAL A 64 -3.77 4.06 -10.62
C VAL A 64 -5.15 4.66 -10.92
N SER A 65 -5.71 4.29 -12.07
CA SER A 65 -7.05 4.70 -12.48
C SER A 65 -8.15 3.88 -11.79
N GLU A 66 -9.38 4.41 -11.79
CA GLU A 66 -10.55 3.66 -11.29
C GLU A 66 -10.76 2.35 -12.07
N ALA A 67 -10.52 2.36 -13.39
CA ALA A 67 -10.63 1.16 -14.22
C ALA A 67 -9.67 0.07 -13.71
N GLN A 68 -8.39 0.42 -13.50
CA GLN A 68 -7.38 -0.51 -13.00
C GLN A 68 -7.69 -1.06 -11.60
N LEU A 69 -8.26 -0.25 -10.68
CA LEU A 69 -8.70 -0.73 -9.36
C LEU A 69 -9.81 -1.79 -9.44
N ASN A 70 -10.54 -1.84 -10.55
CA ASN A 70 -11.65 -2.77 -10.74
C ASN A 70 -11.29 -3.95 -11.67
N GLU A 71 -10.05 -4.02 -12.14
CA GLU A 71 -9.55 -5.17 -12.89
C GLU A 71 -9.33 -6.36 -11.95
N ASN A 72 -9.68 -7.57 -12.41
CA ASN A 72 -9.40 -8.84 -11.71
C ASN A 72 -9.93 -8.93 -10.26
N LEU A 73 -11.00 -8.21 -9.93
CA LEU A 73 -11.65 -8.35 -8.62
C LEU A 73 -12.24 -9.75 -8.46
N ASP A 74 -12.13 -10.30 -7.24
CA ASP A 74 -12.76 -11.57 -6.90
C ASP A 74 -14.27 -11.53 -7.20
N PRO A 75 -14.84 -12.61 -7.76
CA PRO A 75 -16.27 -12.68 -8.01
C PRO A 75 -17.02 -12.63 -6.68
N LYS A 76 -17.86 -11.61 -6.51
CA LYS A 76 -18.76 -11.46 -5.36
C LYS A 76 -20.20 -11.48 -5.85
N ASN A 77 -21.11 -11.99 -5.00
CA ASN A 77 -22.55 -11.99 -5.28
C ASN A 77 -23.10 -10.59 -5.62
N LYS A 78 -22.41 -9.53 -5.19
CA LYS A 78 -22.56 -8.16 -5.67
C LYS A 78 -21.18 -7.57 -5.92
N ILE A 79 -20.88 -7.24 -7.18
CA ILE A 79 -19.68 -6.49 -7.53
C ILE A 79 -19.97 -5.02 -7.25
N ASN A 80 -19.47 -4.52 -6.12
CA ASN A 80 -19.43 -3.08 -5.88
C ASN A 80 -18.20 -2.53 -6.61
N LYS A 81 -18.41 -1.63 -7.57
CA LYS A 81 -17.29 -0.89 -8.17
C LYS A 81 -16.56 -0.14 -7.07
N ILE A 82 -15.24 -0.22 -7.11
CA ILE A 82 -14.35 0.49 -6.19
C ILE A 82 -14.06 1.84 -6.82
N SER A 83 -14.46 2.92 -6.14
CA SER A 83 -14.14 4.28 -6.57
C SER A 83 -12.78 4.73 -6.06
N LEU A 84 -12.20 5.71 -6.73
CA LEU A 84 -11.01 6.40 -6.25
C LEU A 84 -11.28 7.00 -4.85
N PRO A 85 -10.25 7.04 -3.98
CA PRO A 85 -10.39 7.67 -2.67
C PRO A 85 -10.65 9.18 -2.84
N GLU A 86 -11.55 9.74 -2.01
CA GLU A 86 -11.73 11.18 -1.92
C GLU A 86 -10.45 11.81 -1.37
N VAL A 87 -9.71 12.55 -2.21
CA VAL A 87 -8.51 13.25 -1.78
C VAL A 87 -8.93 14.54 -1.07
N GLY A 88 -8.88 14.53 0.26
CA GLY A 88 -8.82 15.76 1.06
C GLY A 88 -10.13 16.56 1.22
N ILE A 89 -11.13 16.00 1.90
CA ILE A 89 -11.98 16.83 2.77
C ILE A 89 -11.75 16.34 4.19
N GLU A 90 -10.94 17.06 4.95
CA GLU A 90 -11.07 17.07 6.41
C GLU A 90 -12.53 17.44 6.69
N LYS A 91 -13.36 16.45 7.04
CA LYS A 91 -14.61 16.75 7.72
C LYS A 91 -14.21 17.32 9.08
N LYS A 92 -14.26 18.65 9.20
CA LYS A 92 -14.38 19.34 10.48
C LYS A 92 -15.57 18.77 11.26
#